data_AF-A0A955PF90-F1
#
_entry.id   AF-A0A955PF90-F1
#
_cell.length_a   1.000
_cell.length_b   1.000
_cell.length_c   1.000
_cell.angle_alpha   90.00
_cell.angle_beta   90.00
_cell.angle_gamma   90.00
#
_symmetry.space_group_name_H-M   'P 1'
#
loop_
_entity.id
_entity.type
_entity.pdbx_description
1 polymer ?
#
loop_
_entity_poly.entity_id
_entity_poly.type
_entity_poly.pdbx_seq_one_letter_code
_entity_poly.pdbx_strand_id
1 'polypeptide(L)'
;MAHRIEVTTQDHLPDPRGAALIANAHEELGIDIDRARVVDVYSIDLDLKEVDLARVRDELLTDPVAEKSSVGKPLLEDWDYWIEVGFRPGVTDNVGGTASEGIADLLNLPSTSQRTVFVATGYAIQDDRLSKDQVEKIAHGMLANDLIEEASVYSKDQFPGDEGFPIRIPKVHLPETPPVETYNLDVSDAELESLSKKNTWALTLAEMQSIRDHFQSAEVQATRKELGLPEQPTDVELEVLAQTWSEHCKHKIFASNCIYREGDGEPRRIQNLFKTTIKKTTEELAKKKDWLVSVFHDNAGAIRFTEDYHLTIKVETHNSPSALDPYGGALTGIVGVNRDPLGTGMGCRLIFNTDVFCFGLPHEERELPPPLLHPRRILRGVHRGVMDGANTSGIPDVNG
;
A
#
# COMPACT_ATOMS: atom_id res chain seq x y z
N MET A 1 -13.00 -22.98 -17.73
CA MET A 1 -12.17 -22.04 -18.52
C MET A 1 -12.27 -20.67 -17.87
N ALA A 2 -11.23 -19.83 -17.95
CA ALA A 2 -11.31 -18.47 -17.42
C ALA A 2 -12.19 -17.59 -18.32
N HIS A 3 -12.83 -16.58 -17.73
CA HIS A 3 -13.76 -15.68 -18.41
C HIS A 3 -13.31 -14.22 -18.24
N ARG A 4 -13.66 -13.37 -19.20
CA ARG A 4 -13.40 -11.92 -19.16
C ARG A 4 -14.72 -11.17 -19.24
N ILE A 5 -14.98 -10.28 -18.29
CA ILE A 5 -16.09 -9.34 -18.32
C ILE A 5 -15.51 -7.93 -18.38
N GLU A 6 -15.97 -7.14 -19.33
CA GLU A 6 -15.64 -5.71 -19.44
C GLU A 6 -16.87 -4.89 -19.04
N VAL A 7 -16.67 -3.83 -18.27
CA VAL A 7 -17.73 -2.92 -17.81
C VAL A 7 -17.28 -1.49 -18.05
N THR A 8 -18.16 -0.64 -18.59
CA THR A 8 -17.86 0.78 -18.81
C THR A 8 -19.14 1.61 -18.80
N THR A 9 -19.01 2.92 -18.60
CA THR A 9 -20.14 3.85 -18.64
C THR A 9 -20.90 3.77 -19.98
N GLN A 10 -22.23 3.96 -19.95
CA GLN A 10 -23.06 4.04 -21.14
C GLN A 10 -22.62 5.16 -22.09
N ASP A 11 -22.76 4.96 -23.41
CA ASP A 11 -22.23 5.89 -24.42
C ASP A 11 -22.86 7.29 -24.42
N HIS A 12 -24.09 7.40 -23.91
CA HIS A 12 -24.81 8.66 -23.82
C HIS A 12 -24.52 9.44 -22.54
N LEU A 13 -23.77 8.85 -21.61
CA LEU A 13 -23.37 9.47 -20.35
C LEU A 13 -21.91 9.95 -20.45
N PRO A 14 -21.54 11.04 -19.73
CA PRO A 14 -20.15 11.42 -19.62
C PRO A 14 -19.35 10.33 -18.90
N ASP A 15 -18.11 10.10 -19.34
CA ASP A 15 -17.13 9.23 -18.68
C ASP A 15 -16.14 10.11 -17.88
N PRO A 16 -16.33 10.32 -16.56
CA PRO A 16 -15.49 11.21 -15.78
C PRO A 16 -14.06 10.68 -15.63
N ARG A 17 -13.87 9.35 -15.66
CA ARG A 17 -12.53 8.73 -15.60
C ARG A 17 -11.77 9.00 -16.89
N GLY A 18 -12.44 8.90 -18.04
CA GLY A 18 -11.89 9.27 -19.34
C GLY A 18 -11.52 10.76 -19.40
N ALA A 19 -12.39 11.64 -18.93
CA ALA A 19 -12.10 13.08 -18.86
C ALA A 19 -10.92 13.40 -17.93
N ALA A 20 -10.82 12.72 -16.79
CA ALA A 20 -9.70 12.88 -15.86
C ALA A 20 -8.38 12.39 -16.47
N LEU A 21 -8.38 11.28 -17.23
CA LEU A 21 -7.23 10.81 -17.98
C LEU A 21 -6.71 11.88 -18.95
N ILE A 22 -7.60 12.46 -19.76
CA ILE A 22 -7.23 13.52 -20.72
C ILE A 22 -6.60 14.73 -19.99
N ALA A 23 -7.27 15.22 -18.94
CA ALA A 23 -6.78 16.37 -18.17
C ALA A 23 -5.42 16.08 -17.52
N ASN A 24 -5.24 14.91 -16.92
CA ASN A 24 -4.01 14.53 -16.24
C ASN A 24 -2.86 14.32 -17.24
N ALA A 25 -3.11 13.71 -18.40
CA ALA A 25 -2.10 13.53 -19.43
C ALA A 25 -1.54 14.88 -19.92
N HIS A 26 -2.42 15.86 -20.12
CA HIS A 26 -2.00 17.22 -20.46
C HIS A 26 -1.19 17.85 -19.32
N GLU A 27 -1.72 17.84 -18.10
CA GLU A 27 -1.12 18.57 -16.97
C GLU A 27 0.19 17.97 -16.46
N GLU A 28 0.32 16.64 -16.46
CA GLU A 28 1.48 15.93 -15.92
C GLU A 28 2.54 15.60 -16.97
N LEU A 29 2.13 15.30 -18.20
CA LEU A 29 3.03 14.82 -19.24
C LEU A 29 3.16 15.79 -20.43
N GLY A 30 2.30 16.81 -20.51
CA GLY A 30 2.22 17.70 -21.66
C GLY A 30 1.68 17.00 -22.91
N ILE A 31 0.89 15.94 -22.75
CA ILE A 31 0.35 15.13 -23.84
C ILE A 31 -1.15 15.39 -23.96
N ASP A 32 -1.56 15.98 -25.07
CA ASP A 32 -2.97 16.17 -25.40
C ASP A 32 -3.57 14.88 -25.97
N ILE A 33 -4.78 14.55 -25.52
CA ILE A 33 -5.55 13.38 -25.97
C ILE A 33 -6.91 13.88 -26.48
N ASP A 34 -7.34 13.50 -27.68
CA ASP A 34 -8.67 13.89 -28.21
C ASP A 34 -9.80 13.26 -27.39
N ARG A 35 -9.82 11.93 -27.27
CA ARG A 35 -10.82 11.21 -26.47
C ARG A 35 -10.21 10.00 -25.77
N ALA A 36 -10.76 9.71 -24.60
CA ALA A 36 -10.43 8.51 -23.86
C ALA A 36 -11.65 7.98 -23.12
N ARG A 37 -11.71 6.65 -23.00
CA ARG A 37 -12.73 5.92 -22.25
C ARG A 37 -12.08 4.91 -21.32
N VAL A 38 -12.69 4.68 -20.16
CA VAL A 38 -12.14 3.77 -19.15
C VAL A 38 -13.06 2.58 -18.95
N VAL A 39 -12.46 1.39 -18.90
CA VAL A 39 -13.15 0.10 -18.84
C VAL A 39 -12.62 -0.68 -17.65
N ASP A 40 -13.51 -1.15 -16.79
CA ASP A 40 -13.15 -2.12 -15.75
C ASP A 40 -13.16 -3.51 -16.36
N VAL A 41 -12.09 -4.26 -16.09
CA VAL A 41 -11.84 -5.58 -16.67
C VAL A 41 -11.78 -6.60 -15.53
N TYR A 42 -12.69 -7.55 -15.54
CA TYR A 42 -12.77 -8.65 -14.58
C TYR A 42 -12.36 -9.95 -15.26
N SER A 43 -11.23 -10.51 -14.84
CA SER A 43 -10.79 -11.84 -15.26
C SER A 43 -11.19 -12.87 -14.19
N ILE A 44 -12.12 -13.75 -14.52
CA ILE A 44 -12.75 -14.73 -13.62
C ILE A 44 -12.16 -16.11 -13.90
N ASP A 45 -11.36 -16.62 -12.95
CA ASP A 45 -10.76 -17.96 -12.99
C ASP A 45 -11.66 -19.00 -12.32
N LEU A 46 -12.88 -19.15 -12.87
CA LEU A 46 -13.86 -20.16 -12.48
C LEU A 46 -14.48 -20.78 -13.73
N ASP A 47 -14.75 -22.08 -13.67
CA ASP A 47 -15.50 -22.76 -14.72
C ASP A 47 -17.01 -22.52 -14.56
N LEU A 48 -17.47 -21.35 -15.01
CA LEU A 48 -18.88 -20.95 -14.97
C LEU A 48 -19.61 -21.34 -16.26
N LYS A 49 -20.88 -21.74 -16.12
CA LYS A 49 -21.78 -21.91 -17.26
C LYS A 49 -22.20 -20.54 -17.80
N GLU A 50 -22.59 -20.48 -19.07
CA GLU A 50 -23.04 -19.22 -19.70
C GLU A 50 -24.16 -18.51 -18.92
N VAL A 51 -25.10 -19.28 -18.36
CA VAL A 51 -26.19 -18.72 -17.54
C VAL A 51 -25.67 -18.07 -16.26
N ASP A 52 -24.70 -18.70 -15.58
CA ASP A 52 -24.13 -18.16 -14.35
C ASP A 52 -23.25 -16.95 -14.63
N LEU A 53 -22.52 -16.98 -15.74
CA LEU A 53 -21.68 -15.88 -16.20
C LEU A 53 -22.53 -14.65 -16.59
N ALA A 54 -23.68 -14.85 -17.23
CA ALA A 54 -24.63 -13.78 -17.53
C ALA A 54 -25.19 -13.17 -16.24
N ARG A 55 -25.51 -13.98 -15.22
CA ARG A 55 -25.94 -13.48 -13.91
C ARG A 55 -24.85 -12.69 -13.20
N VAL A 56 -23.61 -13.18 -13.19
CA VAL A 56 -22.47 -12.45 -12.63
C VAL A 56 -22.30 -11.08 -13.29
N ARG A 57 -22.42 -11.02 -14.63
CA ARG A 57 -22.38 -9.75 -15.36
C ARG A 57 -23.55 -8.84 -14.95
N ASP A 58 -24.78 -9.31 -15.09
CA ASP A 58 -25.98 -8.47 -15.04
C ASP A 58 -26.46 -8.13 -13.62
N GLU A 59 -26.22 -9.02 -12.64
CA GLU A 59 -26.71 -8.87 -11.26
C GLU A 59 -25.64 -8.35 -10.28
N LEU A 60 -24.34 -8.51 -10.60
CA LEU A 60 -23.25 -8.19 -9.68
C LEU A 60 -22.28 -7.12 -10.20
N LEU A 61 -21.80 -7.24 -11.45
CA LEU A 61 -20.68 -6.42 -11.93
C LEU A 61 -21.09 -5.17 -12.71
N THR A 62 -22.33 -5.09 -13.19
CA THR A 62 -22.80 -3.99 -14.04
C THR A 62 -23.94 -3.22 -13.39
N ASP A 63 -23.78 -1.90 -13.23
CA ASP A 63 -24.91 -1.02 -12.93
C ASP A 63 -25.78 -0.84 -14.19
N PRO A 64 -27.03 -1.34 -14.22
CA PRO A 64 -27.86 -1.30 -15.41
C PRO A 64 -28.32 0.11 -15.81
N VAL A 65 -28.17 1.11 -14.93
CA VAL A 65 -28.54 2.51 -15.20
C VAL A 65 -27.36 3.26 -15.82
N ALA A 66 -26.17 3.13 -15.23
CA ALA A 66 -25.01 3.93 -15.60
C ALA A 66 -24.04 3.23 -16.56
N GLU A 67 -24.06 1.90 -16.61
CA GLU A 67 -23.01 1.09 -17.24
C GLU A 67 -23.56 0.13 -18.28
N LYS A 68 -22.66 -0.30 -19.15
CA LYS A 68 -22.83 -1.42 -20.09
C LYS A 68 -21.68 -2.39 -19.92
N SER A 69 -21.87 -3.62 -20.36
CA SER A 69 -20.87 -4.68 -20.19
C SER A 69 -20.92 -5.74 -21.27
N SER A 70 -19.82 -6.45 -21.46
CA SER A 70 -19.69 -7.57 -22.39
C SER A 70 -19.02 -8.78 -21.72
N VAL A 71 -19.20 -9.96 -22.32
CA VAL A 71 -18.52 -11.20 -21.92
C VAL A 71 -17.66 -11.68 -23.06
N GLY A 72 -16.36 -11.83 -22.83
CA GLY A 72 -15.40 -12.40 -23.78
C GLY A 72 -15.27 -11.65 -25.10
N LYS A 73 -15.85 -10.46 -25.21
CA LYS A 73 -15.81 -9.61 -26.40
C LYS A 73 -15.42 -8.19 -26.01
N PRO A 74 -14.63 -7.50 -26.85
CA PRO A 74 -14.33 -6.09 -26.66
C PRO A 74 -15.60 -5.24 -26.53
N LEU A 75 -15.67 -4.43 -25.49
CA LEU A 75 -16.83 -3.56 -25.26
C LEU A 75 -16.77 -2.25 -26.06
N LEU A 76 -15.54 -1.80 -26.38
CA LEU A 76 -15.26 -0.59 -27.15
C LEU A 76 -14.42 -0.94 -28.38
N GLU A 77 -14.84 -0.42 -29.53
CA GLU A 77 -14.17 -0.65 -30.82
C GLU A 77 -13.54 0.61 -31.41
N ASP A 78 -13.95 1.81 -30.97
CA ASP A 78 -13.46 3.08 -31.49
C ASP A 78 -12.28 3.61 -30.65
N TRP A 79 -11.08 3.12 -30.95
CA TRP A 79 -9.82 3.55 -30.31
C TRP A 79 -8.61 3.22 -31.20
N ASP A 80 -7.54 3.99 -31.01
CA ASP A 80 -6.25 3.85 -31.70
C ASP A 80 -5.22 3.12 -30.83
N TYR A 81 -5.29 3.35 -29.51
CA TYR A 81 -4.48 2.68 -28.50
C TYR A 81 -5.32 2.15 -27.34
N TRP A 82 -4.90 1.02 -26.79
CA TRP A 82 -5.45 0.43 -25.56
C TRP A 82 -4.33 0.22 -24.54
N ILE A 83 -4.50 0.77 -23.35
CA ILE A 83 -3.62 0.50 -22.21
C ILE A 83 -4.40 -0.35 -21.21
N GLU A 84 -3.90 -1.52 -20.83
CA GLU A 84 -4.47 -2.32 -19.75
C GLU A 84 -3.53 -2.33 -18.55
N VAL A 85 -3.99 -1.85 -17.40
CA VAL A 85 -3.24 -1.80 -16.15
C VAL A 85 -3.87 -2.75 -15.14
N GLY A 86 -3.10 -3.72 -14.64
CA GLY A 86 -3.58 -4.64 -13.62
C GLY A 86 -2.46 -5.07 -12.68
N PHE A 87 -2.83 -5.55 -11.49
CA PHE A 87 -1.88 -5.92 -10.46
C PHE A 87 -0.89 -7.01 -10.91
N ARG A 88 0.36 -6.91 -10.42
CA ARG A 88 1.37 -7.96 -10.58
C ARG A 88 0.98 -9.20 -9.76
N PRO A 89 1.44 -10.41 -10.15
CA PRO A 89 1.25 -11.60 -9.34
C PRO A 89 1.76 -11.41 -7.91
N GLY A 90 0.92 -11.74 -6.94
CA GLY A 90 1.25 -11.68 -5.50
C GLY A 90 0.83 -10.39 -4.82
N VAL A 91 0.37 -9.39 -5.58
CA VAL A 91 -0.18 -8.15 -5.04
C VAL A 91 -1.64 -8.35 -4.62
N THR A 92 -2.04 -7.64 -3.56
CA THR A 92 -3.41 -7.72 -3.03
C THR A 92 -4.36 -6.87 -3.87
N ASP A 93 -5.23 -7.53 -4.63
CA ASP A 93 -6.37 -6.95 -5.33
C ASP A 93 -7.64 -7.03 -4.47
N ASN A 94 -7.99 -5.92 -3.80
CA ASN A 94 -9.16 -5.85 -2.91
C ASN A 94 -10.48 -5.92 -3.69
N VAL A 95 -10.55 -5.33 -4.87
CA VAL A 95 -11.76 -5.35 -5.71
C VAL A 95 -11.98 -6.77 -6.23
N GLY A 96 -10.92 -7.43 -6.73
CA GLY A 96 -10.96 -8.84 -7.11
C GLY A 96 -11.32 -9.76 -5.95
N GLY A 97 -10.87 -9.47 -4.73
CA GLY A 97 -11.31 -10.17 -3.51
C GLY A 97 -12.81 -10.05 -3.28
N THR A 98 -13.32 -8.82 -3.24
CA THR A 98 -14.75 -8.53 -3.02
C THR A 98 -15.63 -9.11 -4.14
N ALA A 99 -15.19 -9.02 -5.39
CA ALA A 99 -15.87 -9.62 -6.53
C ALA A 99 -15.88 -11.16 -6.44
N SER A 100 -14.79 -11.78 -5.98
CA SER A 100 -14.74 -13.23 -5.74
C SER A 100 -15.77 -13.67 -4.70
N GLU A 101 -15.88 -12.93 -3.59
CA GLU A 101 -16.89 -13.15 -2.55
C GLU A 101 -18.31 -12.95 -3.10
N GLY A 102 -18.55 -11.86 -3.83
CA GLY A 102 -19.85 -11.58 -4.45
C GLY A 102 -20.30 -12.66 -5.44
N ILE A 103 -19.39 -13.22 -6.25
CA ILE A 103 -19.71 -14.35 -7.14
C ILE A 103 -20.06 -15.59 -6.32
N ALA A 104 -19.30 -15.87 -5.25
CA ALA A 104 -19.56 -17.03 -4.40
C ALA A 104 -20.94 -16.93 -3.74
N ASP A 105 -21.32 -15.76 -3.24
CA ASP A 105 -22.64 -15.53 -2.65
C ASP A 105 -23.76 -15.63 -3.71
N LEU A 106 -23.61 -14.97 -4.85
CA LEU A 106 -24.62 -14.95 -5.92
C LEU A 106 -24.94 -16.34 -6.49
N LEU A 107 -23.91 -17.17 -6.61
CA LEU A 107 -23.99 -18.52 -7.18
C LEU A 107 -24.05 -19.63 -6.12
N ASN A 108 -24.06 -19.26 -4.83
CA ASN A 108 -24.04 -20.19 -3.70
C ASN A 108 -22.89 -21.20 -3.79
N LEU A 109 -21.69 -20.73 -4.13
CA LEU A 109 -20.47 -21.51 -4.16
C LEU A 109 -19.83 -21.57 -2.76
N PRO A 110 -19.05 -22.62 -2.44
CA PRO A 110 -18.30 -22.66 -1.20
C PRO A 110 -17.37 -21.45 -1.08
N SER A 111 -17.35 -20.82 0.09
CA SER A 111 -16.33 -19.82 0.42
C SER A 111 -14.95 -20.47 0.33
N THR A 112 -14.04 -19.82 -0.40
CA THR A 112 -12.64 -20.25 -0.51
C THR A 112 -11.73 -19.09 -0.13
N SER A 113 -10.59 -19.39 0.49
CA SER A 113 -9.54 -18.40 0.71
C SER A 113 -8.78 -18.03 -0.57
N GLN A 114 -9.05 -18.70 -1.70
CA GLN A 114 -8.41 -18.43 -2.97
C GLN A 114 -9.20 -17.37 -3.74
N ARG A 115 -8.48 -16.33 -4.18
CA ARG A 115 -9.03 -15.32 -5.09
C ARG A 115 -9.31 -15.95 -6.45
N THR A 116 -10.50 -15.67 -7.00
CA THR A 116 -10.97 -16.19 -8.28
C THR A 116 -11.20 -15.10 -9.31
N VAL A 117 -11.30 -13.84 -8.90
CA VAL A 117 -11.43 -12.68 -9.78
C VAL A 117 -10.20 -11.79 -9.68
N PHE A 118 -9.70 -11.34 -10.83
CA PHE A 118 -8.57 -10.43 -10.95
C PHE A 118 -8.99 -9.22 -11.77
N VAL A 119 -8.76 -8.02 -11.23
CA VAL A 119 -9.22 -6.77 -11.81
C VAL A 119 -8.07 -6.06 -12.51
N ALA A 120 -8.39 -5.49 -13.67
CA ALA A 120 -7.57 -4.55 -14.40
C ALA A 120 -8.43 -3.36 -14.85
N THR A 121 -7.77 -2.26 -15.19
CA THR A 121 -8.40 -1.11 -15.84
C THR A 121 -7.87 -0.99 -17.27
N GLY A 122 -8.77 -1.02 -18.24
CA GLY A 122 -8.52 -0.69 -19.63
C GLY A 122 -8.73 0.80 -19.90
N TYR A 123 -7.86 1.40 -20.70
CA TYR A 123 -7.95 2.77 -21.16
C TYR A 123 -7.93 2.78 -22.69
N ALA A 124 -9.09 3.02 -23.28
CA ALA A 124 -9.26 3.14 -24.73
C ALA A 124 -8.99 4.59 -25.12
N ILE A 125 -7.89 4.84 -25.83
CA ILE A 125 -7.47 6.17 -26.30
C ILE A 125 -7.75 6.26 -27.79
N GLN A 126 -8.53 7.28 -28.17
CA GLN A 126 -8.83 7.60 -29.56
C GLN A 126 -8.10 8.89 -29.92
N ASP A 127 -6.90 8.73 -30.49
CA ASP A 127 -6.06 9.80 -31.01
C ASP A 127 -4.92 9.21 -31.87
N ASP A 128 -5.09 9.23 -33.20
CA ASP A 128 -4.12 8.70 -34.16
C ASP A 128 -2.84 9.55 -34.30
N ARG A 129 -2.80 10.72 -33.67
CA ARG A 129 -1.65 11.62 -33.66
C ARG A 129 -0.61 11.23 -32.61
N LEU A 130 -1.01 10.45 -31.60
CA LEU A 130 -0.12 10.01 -30.55
C LEU A 130 0.89 8.99 -31.06
N SER A 131 2.16 9.14 -30.68
CA SER A 131 3.15 8.11 -30.91
C SER A 131 3.05 7.01 -29.87
N LYS A 132 3.53 5.81 -30.21
CA LYS A 132 3.64 4.71 -29.25
C LYS A 132 4.42 5.12 -27.99
N ASP A 133 5.51 5.87 -28.13
CA ASP A 133 6.32 6.34 -27.00
C ASP A 133 5.54 7.27 -26.06
N GLN A 134 4.64 8.11 -26.60
CA GLN A 134 3.77 8.95 -25.79
C GLN A 134 2.76 8.11 -24.99
N VAL A 135 2.19 7.07 -25.62
CA VAL A 135 1.24 6.16 -24.96
C VAL A 135 1.93 5.32 -23.89
N GLU A 136 3.16 4.85 -24.12
CA GLU A 136 3.99 4.17 -23.11
C GLU A 136 4.30 5.10 -21.93
N LYS A 137 4.56 6.39 -22.21
CA LYS A 137 4.76 7.40 -21.15
C LYS A 137 3.48 7.66 -20.36
N ILE A 138 2.30 7.63 -20.98
CA ILE A 138 1.00 7.68 -20.28
C ILE A 138 0.84 6.44 -19.40
N ALA A 139 1.10 5.25 -19.93
CA ALA A 139 0.95 3.97 -19.23
C ALA A 139 1.82 3.90 -17.97
N HIS A 140 3.13 4.07 -18.09
CA HIS A 140 4.08 3.88 -16.97
C HIS A 140 4.36 5.17 -16.18
N GLY A 141 4.25 6.33 -16.82
CA GLY A 141 4.51 7.62 -16.19
C GLY A 141 3.35 8.13 -15.34
N MET A 142 2.12 7.69 -15.61
CA MET A 142 0.92 8.22 -14.98
C MET A 142 -0.08 7.15 -14.52
N LEU A 143 -0.42 6.18 -15.36
CA LEU A 143 -1.51 5.25 -15.07
C LEU A 143 -1.12 4.10 -14.14
N ALA A 144 0.03 3.48 -14.36
CA ALA A 144 0.50 2.35 -13.56
C ALA A 144 1.49 2.77 -12.48
N ASN A 145 1.41 2.11 -11.33
CA ASN A 145 2.50 2.03 -10.38
C ASN A 145 3.30 0.76 -10.63
N ASP A 146 4.41 0.87 -11.36
CA ASP A 146 5.22 -0.28 -11.79
C ASP A 146 5.75 -1.16 -10.65
N LEU A 147 5.73 -0.69 -9.39
CA LEU A 147 6.06 -1.49 -8.22
C LEU A 147 5.05 -2.62 -7.97
N ILE A 148 3.76 -2.34 -8.21
CA ILE A 148 2.64 -3.22 -7.83
C ILE A 148 1.74 -3.59 -9.01
N GLU A 149 1.83 -2.87 -10.12
CA GLU A 149 1.03 -3.05 -11.33
C GLU A 149 1.92 -3.29 -12.54
N GLU A 150 1.29 -3.82 -13.59
CA GLU A 150 1.88 -3.98 -14.91
C GLU A 150 0.92 -3.37 -15.93
N ALA A 151 1.46 -2.53 -16.81
CA ALA A 151 0.74 -1.98 -17.95
C ALA A 151 1.07 -2.75 -19.22
N SER A 152 0.07 -3.01 -20.06
CA SER A 152 0.22 -3.55 -21.41
C SER A 152 -0.36 -2.57 -22.41
N VAL A 153 0.43 -2.18 -23.41
CA VAL A 153 0.03 -1.22 -24.45
C VAL A 153 -0.16 -1.94 -25.77
N TYR A 154 -1.33 -1.73 -26.38
CA TYR A 154 -1.70 -2.29 -27.68
C TYR A 154 -2.08 -1.15 -28.63
N SER A 155 -1.50 -1.15 -29.83
CA SER A 155 -2.03 -0.35 -30.94
C SER A 155 -3.13 -1.11 -31.67
N LYS A 156 -3.94 -0.39 -32.47
CA LYS A 156 -5.07 -0.96 -33.19
C LYS A 156 -4.73 -2.16 -34.07
N ASP A 157 -3.55 -2.17 -34.69
CA ASP A 157 -3.05 -3.27 -35.52
C ASP A 157 -2.67 -4.53 -34.73
N GLN A 158 -2.43 -4.39 -33.42
CA GLN A 158 -2.15 -5.50 -32.51
C GLN A 158 -3.42 -6.08 -31.88
N PHE A 159 -4.59 -5.53 -32.22
CA PHE A 159 -5.85 -5.97 -31.66
C PHE A 159 -6.26 -7.35 -32.20
N PRO A 160 -6.56 -8.32 -31.31
CA PRO A 160 -6.94 -9.68 -31.71
C PRO A 160 -8.34 -9.80 -32.35
N GLY A 161 -9.05 -8.69 -32.58
CA GLY A 161 -10.36 -8.67 -33.21
C GLY A 161 -11.44 -9.34 -32.34
N ASP A 162 -12.25 -10.20 -32.95
CA ASP A 162 -13.38 -10.88 -32.29
C ASP A 162 -12.94 -11.81 -31.14
N GLU A 163 -11.67 -12.22 -31.08
CA GLU A 163 -11.13 -13.05 -30.00
C GLU A 163 -10.94 -12.28 -28.68
N GLY A 164 -10.95 -10.94 -28.74
CA GLY A 164 -10.79 -10.06 -27.58
C GLY A 164 -9.40 -10.11 -26.94
N PHE A 165 -9.14 -9.22 -25.97
CA PHE A 165 -7.85 -9.18 -25.28
C PHE A 165 -7.57 -10.48 -24.51
N PRO A 166 -6.31 -10.92 -24.43
CA PRO A 166 -5.95 -12.12 -23.68
C PRO A 166 -6.36 -12.00 -22.20
N ILE A 167 -6.88 -13.08 -21.63
CA ILE A 167 -7.28 -13.13 -20.22
C ILE A 167 -6.02 -13.24 -19.36
N ARG A 168 -5.84 -12.31 -18.42
CA ARG A 168 -4.69 -12.28 -17.51
C ARG A 168 -5.09 -12.76 -16.12
N ILE A 169 -4.52 -13.89 -15.69
CA ILE A 169 -4.68 -14.46 -14.36
C ILE A 169 -3.35 -14.37 -13.61
N PRO A 170 -3.08 -13.29 -12.84
CA PRO A 170 -1.83 -13.08 -12.13
C PRO A 170 -1.74 -13.93 -10.84
N LYS A 171 -1.87 -15.25 -10.95
CA LYS A 171 -1.74 -16.18 -9.83
C LYS A 171 -0.27 -16.44 -9.49
N VAL A 172 0.02 -16.49 -8.19
CA VAL A 172 1.30 -16.98 -7.67
C VAL A 172 1.11 -18.39 -7.17
N HIS A 173 1.94 -19.30 -7.65
CA HIS A 173 2.00 -20.67 -7.15
C HIS A 173 3.11 -20.75 -6.11
N LEU A 174 2.73 -20.64 -4.84
CA LEU A 174 3.64 -20.89 -3.72
C LEU A 174 3.61 -22.38 -3.35
N PRO A 175 4.72 -22.95 -2.85
CA PRO A 175 4.68 -24.27 -2.23
C PRO A 175 3.72 -24.27 -1.03
N GLU A 176 2.99 -25.38 -0.81
CA GLU A 176 2.02 -25.51 0.30
C GLU A 176 2.65 -25.29 1.68
N THR A 177 3.95 -25.58 1.81
CA THR A 177 4.74 -25.26 3.01
C THR A 177 6.09 -24.75 2.54
N PRO A 178 6.34 -23.42 2.56
CA PRO A 178 7.65 -22.90 2.25
C PRO A 178 8.68 -23.45 3.26
N PRO A 179 9.86 -23.89 2.81
CA PRO A 179 10.89 -24.38 3.72
C PRO A 179 11.36 -23.24 4.62
N VAL A 180 11.56 -23.54 5.91
CA VAL A 180 12.20 -22.62 6.85
C VAL A 180 13.71 -22.71 6.63
N GLU A 181 14.34 -21.59 6.31
CA GLU A 181 15.79 -21.53 6.15
C GLU A 181 16.49 -21.32 7.50
N THR A 182 17.75 -21.73 7.60
CA THR A 182 18.60 -21.49 8.77
C THR A 182 19.91 -20.82 8.36
N TYR A 183 20.43 -19.95 9.21
CA TYR A 183 21.63 -19.16 8.91
C TYR A 183 22.74 -19.46 9.90
N ASN A 184 23.88 -19.95 9.40
CA ASN A 184 25.07 -20.03 10.22
C ASN A 184 25.65 -18.64 10.46
N LEU A 185 25.61 -18.18 11.72
CA LEU A 185 26.21 -16.90 12.13
C LEU A 185 27.64 -17.05 12.67
N ASP A 186 28.16 -18.28 12.81
CA ASP A 186 29.56 -18.53 13.17
C ASP A 186 30.48 -18.32 11.95
N VAL A 187 30.55 -17.07 11.52
CA VAL A 187 31.25 -16.61 10.33
C VAL A 187 32.03 -15.33 10.65
N SER A 188 32.89 -14.91 9.74
CA SER A 188 33.65 -13.68 9.92
C SER A 188 32.76 -12.43 9.96
N ASP A 189 33.25 -11.34 10.54
CA ASP A 189 32.51 -10.07 10.59
C ASP A 189 32.11 -9.58 9.18
N ALA A 190 32.99 -9.76 8.18
CA ALA A 190 32.70 -9.40 6.80
C ALA A 190 31.56 -10.25 6.21
N GLU A 191 31.46 -11.53 6.60
CA GLU A 191 30.36 -12.41 6.20
C GLU A 191 29.06 -12.04 6.92
N LEU A 192 29.10 -11.63 8.19
CA LEU A 192 27.92 -11.11 8.91
C LEU A 192 27.35 -9.85 8.25
N GLU A 193 28.20 -8.89 7.88
CA GLU A 193 27.77 -7.69 7.16
C GLU A 193 27.18 -8.05 5.78
N SER A 194 27.81 -9.00 5.09
CA SER A 194 27.32 -9.51 3.80
C SER A 194 25.94 -10.15 3.92
N LEU A 195 25.71 -10.97 4.95
CA LEU A 195 24.41 -11.58 5.24
C LEU A 195 23.34 -10.53 5.52
N SER A 196 23.62 -9.55 6.39
CA SER A 196 22.71 -8.44 6.69
C SER A 196 22.32 -7.66 5.44
N LYS A 197 23.30 -7.37 4.57
CA LYS A 197 23.06 -6.65 3.31
C LYS A 197 22.27 -7.48 2.30
N LYS A 198 22.63 -8.75 2.10
CA LYS A 198 22.00 -9.64 1.12
C LYS A 198 20.53 -9.88 1.44
N ASN A 199 20.21 -10.04 2.72
CA ASN A 199 18.85 -10.30 3.19
C ASN A 199 18.09 -9.04 3.59
N THR A 200 18.65 -7.85 3.32
CA THR A 200 18.02 -6.55 3.59
C THR A 200 17.62 -6.30 5.05
N TRP A 201 18.25 -6.99 6.01
CA TRP A 201 17.98 -6.83 7.44
C TRP A 201 18.38 -5.45 7.99
N ALA A 202 19.29 -4.75 7.30
CA ALA A 202 19.80 -3.44 7.70
C ALA A 202 20.36 -3.39 9.14
N LEU A 203 20.83 -4.53 9.64
CA LEU A 203 21.50 -4.66 10.93
C LEU A 203 22.96 -4.22 10.82
N THR A 204 23.42 -3.43 11.78
CA THR A 204 24.83 -3.07 11.92
C THR A 204 25.67 -4.28 12.32
N LEU A 205 26.99 -4.22 12.09
CA LEU A 205 27.90 -5.29 12.52
C LEU A 205 27.75 -5.61 14.02
N ALA A 206 27.65 -4.59 14.88
CA ALA A 206 27.49 -4.78 16.31
C ALA A 206 26.18 -5.52 16.68
N GLU A 207 25.11 -5.26 15.94
CA GLU A 207 23.84 -5.96 16.13
C GLU A 207 23.94 -7.41 15.64
N MET A 208 24.55 -7.65 14.48
CA MET A 208 24.81 -9.00 13.96
C MET A 208 25.68 -9.83 14.92
N GLN A 209 26.72 -9.22 15.49
CA GLN A 209 27.55 -9.86 16.51
C GLN A 209 26.73 -10.20 17.77
N SER A 210 25.89 -9.27 18.23
CA SER A 210 25.01 -9.51 19.38
C SER A 210 24.05 -10.67 19.14
N ILE A 211 23.51 -10.78 17.92
CA ILE A 211 22.62 -11.88 17.52
C ILE A 211 23.40 -13.19 17.46
N ARG A 212 24.57 -13.23 16.80
CA ARG A 212 25.46 -14.39 16.77
C ARG A 212 25.75 -14.89 18.18
N ASP A 213 26.23 -14.00 19.04
CA ASP A 213 26.66 -14.34 20.39
C ASP A 213 25.47 -14.86 21.24
N HIS A 214 24.27 -14.30 21.04
CA HIS A 214 23.03 -14.80 21.66
C HIS A 214 22.74 -16.24 21.23
N PHE A 215 22.68 -16.51 19.92
CA PHE A 215 22.38 -17.84 19.40
C PHE A 215 23.49 -18.84 19.73
N GLN A 216 24.75 -18.43 19.87
CA GLN A 216 25.85 -19.31 20.27
C GLN A 216 25.90 -19.61 21.78
N SER A 217 25.15 -18.86 22.60
CA SER A 217 25.18 -19.06 24.05
C SER A 217 24.66 -20.45 24.45
N ALA A 218 25.33 -21.07 25.43
CA ALA A 218 24.99 -22.42 25.88
C ALA A 218 23.54 -22.53 26.39
N GLU A 219 23.02 -21.45 27.00
CA GLU A 219 21.63 -21.36 27.48
C GLU A 219 20.63 -21.41 26.32
N VAL A 220 20.86 -20.61 25.27
CA VAL A 220 19.99 -20.60 24.08
C VAL A 220 20.07 -21.93 23.35
N GLN A 221 21.27 -22.50 23.16
CA GLN A 221 21.44 -23.81 22.54
C GLN A 221 20.72 -24.94 23.30
N ALA A 222 20.80 -24.94 24.63
CA ALA A 222 20.07 -25.90 25.46
C ALA A 222 18.55 -25.74 25.31
N THR A 223 18.04 -24.51 25.34
CA THR A 223 16.62 -24.20 25.19
C THR A 223 16.10 -24.62 23.80
N ARG A 224 16.84 -24.30 22.74
CA ARG A 224 16.49 -24.69 21.36
C ARG A 224 16.39 -26.20 21.22
N LYS A 225 17.36 -26.94 21.79
CA LYS A 225 17.35 -28.41 21.79
C LYS A 225 16.15 -28.99 22.54
N GLU A 226 15.79 -28.43 23.69
CA GLU A 226 14.62 -28.85 24.46
C GLU A 226 13.31 -28.64 23.67
N LEU A 227 13.21 -27.53 22.93
CA LEU A 227 12.06 -27.19 22.09
C LEU A 227 12.07 -27.87 20.72
N GLY A 228 13.10 -28.65 20.39
CA GLY A 228 13.24 -29.30 19.08
C GLY A 228 13.51 -28.34 17.92
N LEU A 229 14.06 -27.15 18.20
CA LEU A 229 14.43 -26.14 17.21
C LEU A 229 15.82 -26.42 16.61
N PRO A 230 16.11 -25.96 15.38
CA PRO A 230 17.45 -26.03 14.79
C PRO A 230 18.49 -25.29 15.65
N GLU A 231 19.75 -25.74 15.66
CA GLU A 231 20.82 -25.05 16.41
C GLU A 231 21.05 -23.61 15.93
N GLN A 232 20.97 -23.40 14.62
CA GLN A 232 21.12 -22.09 13.98
C GLN A 232 19.80 -21.31 13.99
N PRO A 233 19.83 -19.97 14.01
CA PRO A 233 18.63 -19.15 13.86
C PRO A 233 17.93 -19.39 12.53
N THR A 234 16.61 -19.32 12.54
CA THR A 234 15.80 -19.37 11.32
C THR A 234 15.75 -18.01 10.62
N ASP A 235 15.40 -18.02 9.34
CA ASP A 235 15.00 -16.82 8.59
C ASP A 235 13.99 -15.95 9.34
N VAL A 236 12.92 -16.54 9.88
CA VAL A 236 11.86 -15.84 10.62
C VAL A 236 12.40 -15.18 11.88
N GLU A 237 13.28 -15.86 12.62
CA GLU A 237 13.89 -15.29 13.84
C GLU A 237 14.75 -14.07 13.51
N LEU A 238 15.54 -14.15 12.44
CA LEU A 238 16.38 -13.03 11.99
C LEU A 238 15.55 -11.87 11.47
N GLU A 239 14.48 -12.14 10.73
CA GLU A 239 13.58 -11.11 10.23
C GLU A 239 12.89 -10.37 11.39
N VAL A 240 12.39 -11.10 12.39
CA VAL A 240 11.80 -10.48 13.60
C VAL A 240 12.80 -9.59 14.32
N LEU A 241 14.05 -10.04 14.49
CA LEU A 241 15.09 -9.24 15.13
C LEU A 241 15.43 -7.98 14.30
N ALA A 242 15.60 -8.13 12.98
CA ALA A 242 15.85 -7.04 12.06
C ALA A 242 14.76 -5.96 12.12
N GLN A 243 13.49 -6.36 12.03
CA GLN A 243 12.37 -5.43 12.06
C GLN A 243 12.22 -4.75 13.42
N THR A 244 12.30 -5.50 14.52
CA THR A 244 12.12 -4.95 15.88
C THR A 244 13.29 -4.07 16.33
N TRP A 245 14.48 -4.28 15.78
CA TRP A 245 15.68 -3.49 16.06
C TRP A 245 15.91 -2.38 15.03
N SER A 246 15.02 -2.21 14.04
CA SER A 246 15.10 -1.08 13.10
C SER A 246 15.01 0.28 13.81
N GLU A 247 15.46 1.36 13.14
CA GLU A 247 15.30 2.71 13.69
C GLU A 247 13.82 3.07 13.90
N HIS A 248 12.97 2.69 12.95
CA HIS A 248 11.53 2.96 13.00
C HIS A 248 10.87 2.33 14.23
N CYS A 249 11.23 1.09 14.58
CA CYS A 249 10.65 0.40 15.74
C CYS A 249 11.30 0.83 17.05
N LYS A 250 12.64 0.86 17.10
CA LYS A 250 13.38 1.06 18.35
C LYS A 250 13.54 2.52 18.74
N HIS A 251 13.39 3.45 17.79
CA HIS A 251 13.58 4.88 17.97
C HIS A 251 14.98 5.19 18.56
N LYS A 252 16.05 4.65 17.97
CA LYS A 252 17.41 4.74 18.53
C LYS A 252 17.89 6.19 18.56
N ILE A 253 17.53 7.01 17.57
CA ILE A 253 17.87 8.45 17.58
C ILE A 253 17.23 9.12 18.80
N PHE A 254 15.94 8.89 19.04
CA PHE A 254 15.24 9.43 20.21
C PHE A 254 15.76 8.86 21.54
N ALA A 255 16.29 7.64 21.54
CA ALA A 255 16.95 7.05 22.71
C ALA A 255 18.41 7.53 22.91
N SER A 256 19.00 8.18 21.92
CA SER A 256 20.43 8.53 21.89
C SER A 256 20.80 9.71 22.80
N ASN A 257 22.10 9.84 23.06
CA ASN A 257 22.68 11.03 23.68
C ASN A 257 23.05 12.05 22.60
N CYS A 258 22.77 13.33 22.84
CA CYS A 258 23.06 14.41 21.90
C CYS A 258 23.96 15.47 22.56
N ILE A 259 24.89 16.05 21.80
CA ILE A 259 25.59 17.27 22.16
C ILE A 259 24.98 18.39 21.30
N TYR A 260 24.31 19.33 21.95
CA TYR A 260 23.55 20.38 21.30
C TYR A 260 24.16 21.76 21.58
N ARG A 261 24.25 22.61 20.56
CA ARG A 261 24.71 24.00 20.68
C ARG A 261 23.70 24.93 19.99
N GLU A 262 23.23 25.94 20.71
CA GLU A 262 22.39 27.01 20.14
C GLU A 262 23.30 28.16 19.68
N GLY A 263 23.39 28.40 18.37
CA GLY A 263 24.28 29.43 17.80
C GLY A 263 25.73 29.33 18.30
N ASP A 264 26.26 30.45 18.79
CA ASP A 264 27.61 30.53 19.39
C ASP A 264 27.64 30.20 20.90
N GLY A 265 26.54 29.68 21.45
CA GLY A 265 26.45 29.32 22.86
C GLY A 265 27.33 28.13 23.27
N GLU A 266 27.40 27.86 24.58
CA GLU A 266 28.10 26.69 25.10
C GLU A 266 27.36 25.38 24.74
N PRO A 267 28.07 24.33 24.31
CA PRO A 267 27.44 23.04 24.02
C PRO A 267 26.90 22.41 25.31
N ARG A 268 25.67 21.91 25.25
CA ARG A 268 25.04 21.13 26.33
C ARG A 268 24.84 19.68 25.90
N ARG A 269 25.02 18.76 26.85
CA ARG A 269 24.74 17.34 26.64
C ARG A 269 23.30 17.03 27.05
N ILE A 270 22.56 16.40 26.15
CA ILE A 270 21.21 15.86 26.39
C ILE A 270 21.34 14.34 26.48
N GLN A 271 20.98 13.77 27.63
CA GLN A 271 21.04 12.33 27.86
C GLN A 271 19.69 11.70 27.54
N ASN A 272 19.60 10.87 26.49
CA ASN A 272 18.35 10.34 25.95
C ASN A 272 17.37 11.46 25.54
N LEU A 273 17.34 11.78 24.25
CA LEU A 273 16.51 12.88 23.71
C LEU A 273 15.05 12.76 24.16
N PHE A 274 14.39 11.63 23.93
CA PHE A 274 12.98 11.42 24.27
C PHE A 274 12.69 11.62 25.77
N LYS A 275 13.47 10.94 26.63
CA LYS A 275 13.25 11.01 28.08
C LYS A 275 13.46 12.42 28.60
N THR A 276 14.45 13.13 28.09
CA THR A 276 14.80 14.46 28.58
C THR A 276 13.89 15.56 28.04
N THR A 277 13.54 15.55 26.76
CA THR A 277 12.83 16.68 26.12
C THR A 277 11.31 16.51 26.10
N ILE A 278 10.81 15.26 26.03
CA ILE A 278 9.38 14.98 25.90
C ILE A 278 8.83 14.34 27.17
N LYS A 279 9.39 13.20 27.60
CA LYS A 279 8.84 12.41 28.71
C LYS A 279 8.91 13.19 30.02
N LYS A 280 10.08 13.73 30.39
CA LYS A 280 10.27 14.50 31.62
C LYS A 280 9.31 15.70 31.71
N THR A 281 9.19 16.47 30.63
CA THR A 281 8.27 17.62 30.56
C THR A 281 6.83 17.17 30.81
N THR A 282 6.43 16.05 30.23
CA THR A 282 5.08 15.48 30.40
C THR A 282 4.86 14.94 31.82
N GLU A 283 5.84 14.25 32.41
CA GLU A 283 5.80 13.78 33.80
C GLU A 283 5.70 14.95 34.81
N GLU A 284 6.35 16.08 34.53
CA GLU A 284 6.22 17.30 35.33
C GLU A 284 4.82 17.93 35.21
N LEU A 285 4.20 17.87 34.02
CA LEU A 285 2.82 18.30 33.82
C LEU A 285 1.82 17.37 34.50
N ALA A 286 2.03 16.06 34.46
CA ALA A 286 1.18 15.05 35.12
C ALA A 286 1.06 15.24 36.63
N LYS A 287 2.08 15.82 37.28
CA LYS A 287 2.01 16.21 38.70
C LYS A 287 1.01 17.34 38.99
N LYS A 288 0.66 18.13 37.97
CA LYS A 288 -0.18 19.33 38.06
C LYS A 288 -1.52 19.19 37.34
N LYS A 289 -1.66 18.18 36.48
CA LYS A 289 -2.80 17.96 35.58
C LYS A 289 -3.32 16.55 35.83
N ASP A 290 -4.48 16.47 36.47
CA ASP A 290 -5.13 15.22 36.86
C ASP A 290 -5.97 14.59 35.74
N TRP A 291 -6.07 15.26 34.59
CA TRP A 291 -6.74 14.76 33.40
C TRP A 291 -5.83 13.98 32.44
N LEU A 292 -4.53 13.83 32.74
CA LEU A 292 -3.66 12.93 31.98
C LEU A 292 -3.90 11.49 32.47
N VAL A 293 -4.55 10.66 31.65
CA VAL A 293 -4.99 9.32 32.05
C VAL A 293 -3.98 8.24 31.61
N SER A 294 -3.61 8.23 30.33
CA SER A 294 -2.60 7.31 29.79
C SER A 294 -1.70 8.05 28.80
N VAL A 295 -0.41 8.12 29.08
CA VAL A 295 0.58 8.78 28.21
C VAL A 295 1.86 7.96 28.19
N PHE A 296 2.35 7.59 27.00
CA PHE A 296 3.53 6.74 26.76
C PHE A 296 3.43 5.29 27.28
N HIS A 297 2.22 4.80 27.51
CA HIS A 297 1.97 3.44 28.00
C HIS A 297 1.13 2.57 27.06
N ASP A 298 0.64 3.14 25.96
CA ASP A 298 -0.29 2.51 25.03
C ASP A 298 -0.07 3.05 23.60
N ASN A 299 -0.83 2.54 22.63
CA ASN A 299 -0.74 2.90 21.22
C ASN A 299 -1.14 4.37 20.94
N ALA A 300 -1.96 4.96 21.81
CA ALA A 300 -2.34 6.38 21.75
C ALA A 300 -2.35 7.03 23.15
N GLY A 301 -2.37 8.36 23.18
CA GLY A 301 -2.50 9.14 24.42
C GLY A 301 -3.97 9.35 24.78
N ALA A 302 -4.33 9.15 26.05
CA ALA A 302 -5.68 9.35 26.56
C ALA A 302 -5.74 10.41 27.67
N ILE A 303 -6.71 11.31 27.55
CA ILE A 303 -6.98 12.36 28.52
C ILE A 303 -8.43 12.31 29.01
N ARG A 304 -8.67 12.73 30.24
CA ARG A 304 -10.02 12.89 30.77
C ARG A 304 -10.64 14.17 30.20
N PHE A 305 -11.74 14.02 29.48
CA PHE A 305 -12.49 15.13 28.92
C PHE A 305 -13.67 15.52 29.83
N THR A 306 -14.40 14.52 30.32
CA THR A 306 -15.48 14.67 31.31
C THR A 306 -15.39 13.57 32.37
N GLU A 307 -16.34 13.51 33.30
CA GLU A 307 -16.42 12.40 34.27
C GLU A 307 -16.69 11.05 33.59
N ASP A 308 -17.43 11.04 32.48
CA ASP A 308 -17.86 9.83 31.77
C ASP A 308 -17.01 9.49 30.54
N TYR A 309 -16.23 10.46 30.03
CA TYR A 309 -15.51 10.31 28.76
C TYR A 309 -14.03 10.66 28.86
N HIS A 310 -13.22 9.76 28.30
CA HIS A 310 -11.85 10.04 27.91
C HIS A 310 -11.77 10.35 26.41
N LEU A 311 -10.84 11.22 26.02
CA LEU A 311 -10.49 11.48 24.64
C LEU A 311 -9.13 10.85 24.35
N THR A 312 -9.06 10.08 23.26
CA THR A 312 -7.82 9.44 22.80
C THR A 312 -7.35 10.13 21.53
N ILE A 313 -6.05 10.46 21.46
CA ILE A 313 -5.44 11.17 20.34
C ILE A 313 -4.15 10.44 19.94
N LYS A 314 -4.00 10.23 18.63
CA LYS A 314 -2.78 9.71 18.00
C LYS A 314 -2.54 10.43 16.68
N VAL A 315 -1.27 10.65 16.37
CA VAL A 315 -0.81 11.14 15.08
C VAL A 315 0.30 10.21 14.62
N GLU A 316 0.26 9.83 13.35
CA GLU A 316 1.30 9.06 12.67
C GLU A 316 1.70 9.72 11.35
N THR A 317 2.77 9.22 10.75
CA THR A 317 3.24 9.65 9.44
C THR A 317 3.49 8.42 8.58
N HIS A 318 3.20 8.46 7.29
CA HIS A 318 3.47 7.35 6.38
C HIS A 318 4.27 7.79 5.13
N ASN A 319 5.36 8.51 5.38
CA ASN A 319 6.09 9.27 4.36
C ASN A 319 6.72 8.40 3.27
N SER A 320 7.58 7.43 3.64
CA SER A 320 8.33 6.64 2.66
C SER A 320 7.42 5.79 1.77
N PRO A 321 6.39 5.11 2.30
CA PRO A 321 5.44 4.37 1.46
C PRO A 321 4.63 5.30 0.56
N SER A 322 4.16 6.44 1.08
CA SER A 322 3.45 7.45 0.26
C SER A 322 4.33 8.09 -0.82
N ALA A 323 5.66 8.02 -0.71
CA ALA A 323 6.56 8.50 -1.76
C ALA A 323 6.72 7.48 -2.91
N LEU A 324 6.56 6.18 -2.61
CA LEU A 324 6.70 5.07 -3.57
C LEU A 324 5.37 4.66 -4.19
N ASP A 325 4.33 4.55 -3.36
CA ASP A 325 2.95 4.28 -3.72
C ASP A 325 2.05 5.32 -3.02
N PRO A 326 1.84 6.50 -3.62
CA PRO A 326 1.11 7.59 -2.97
C PRO A 326 -0.30 7.24 -2.52
N TYR A 327 -1.03 6.46 -3.31
CA TYR A 327 -2.38 6.03 -2.96
C TYR A 327 -2.36 4.98 -1.84
N GLY A 328 -1.66 3.85 -2.06
CA GLY A 328 -1.65 2.76 -1.10
C GLY A 328 -1.00 3.15 0.23
N GLY A 329 0.12 3.89 0.18
CA GLY A 329 0.81 4.39 1.37
C GLY A 329 -0.02 5.38 2.19
N ALA A 330 -0.79 6.26 1.55
CA ALA A 330 -1.68 7.15 2.30
C ALA A 330 -2.90 6.42 2.87
N LEU A 331 -3.50 5.52 2.08
CA LEU A 331 -4.62 4.68 2.50
C LEU A 331 -4.25 3.86 3.74
N THR A 332 -3.11 3.17 3.72
CA THR A 332 -2.63 2.39 4.89
C THR A 332 -2.25 3.29 6.06
N GLY A 333 -1.93 4.56 5.81
CA GLY A 333 -1.56 5.55 6.82
C GLY A 333 -2.78 5.96 7.64
N ILE A 334 -3.84 6.43 6.96
CA ILE A 334 -5.07 6.88 7.63
C ILE A 334 -5.78 5.72 8.33
N VAL A 335 -5.91 4.55 7.69
CA VAL A 335 -6.54 3.38 8.33
C VAL A 335 -5.60 2.72 9.35
N GLY A 336 -4.29 2.96 9.24
CA GLY A 336 -3.27 2.56 10.20
C GLY A 336 -3.43 3.28 11.52
N VAL A 337 -3.36 4.61 11.49
CA VAL A 337 -3.52 5.44 12.69
C VAL A 337 -4.87 5.23 13.35
N ASN A 338 -5.95 4.94 12.59
CA ASN A 338 -7.26 4.61 13.17
C ASN A 338 -7.22 3.40 14.12
N ARG A 339 -6.37 2.41 13.83
CA ARG A 339 -6.27 1.19 14.68
C ARG A 339 -5.64 1.49 16.03
N ASP A 340 -4.85 2.55 16.17
CA ASP A 340 -4.14 2.86 17.41
C ASP A 340 -5.08 3.34 18.53
N PRO A 341 -5.91 4.39 18.35
CA PRO A 341 -6.95 4.71 19.33
C PRO A 341 -7.96 3.58 19.50
N LEU A 342 -8.30 2.86 18.41
CA LEU A 342 -9.21 1.72 18.48
C LEU A 342 -8.68 0.61 19.39
N GLY A 343 -7.35 0.40 19.43
CA GLY A 343 -6.69 -0.58 20.30
C GLY A 343 -6.27 -0.04 21.68
N THR A 344 -6.51 1.24 21.98
CA THR A 344 -6.10 1.85 23.25
C THR A 344 -7.04 1.45 24.39
N GLY A 345 -6.48 1.02 25.52
CA GLY A 345 -7.24 0.57 26.69
C GLY A 345 -8.12 -0.66 26.38
N MET A 346 -9.44 -0.52 26.54
CA MET A 346 -10.43 -1.56 26.21
C MET A 346 -11.13 -1.31 24.87
N GLY A 347 -10.62 -0.37 24.09
CA GLY A 347 -11.17 0.07 22.82
C GLY A 347 -11.83 1.44 22.90
N CYS A 348 -11.69 2.21 21.82
CA CYS A 348 -12.27 3.53 21.67
C CYS A 348 -13.24 3.59 20.48
N ARG A 349 -14.25 4.46 20.58
CA ARG A 349 -15.03 4.88 19.43
C ARG A 349 -14.29 5.99 18.70
N LEU A 350 -13.94 5.77 17.43
CA LEU A 350 -13.33 6.78 16.57
C LEU A 350 -14.37 7.84 16.19
N ILE A 351 -13.98 9.12 16.21
CA ILE A 351 -14.90 10.26 16.02
C ILE A 351 -14.59 11.00 14.73
N PHE A 352 -13.31 11.34 14.51
CA PHE A 352 -12.85 12.04 13.30
C PHE A 352 -11.34 11.83 13.10
N ASN A 353 -10.89 12.16 11.90
CA ASN A 353 -9.48 12.26 11.52
C ASN A 353 -9.08 13.71 11.26
N THR A 354 -7.77 13.94 11.28
CA THR A 354 -7.14 15.15 10.76
C THR A 354 -5.88 14.77 10.00
N ASP A 355 -5.62 15.43 8.87
CA ASP A 355 -4.42 15.20 8.07
C ASP A 355 -3.48 16.41 8.07
N VAL A 356 -2.22 16.22 7.69
CA VAL A 356 -1.28 17.33 7.44
C VAL A 356 -0.39 16.90 6.29
N PHE A 357 -0.36 17.68 5.21
CA PHE A 357 0.40 17.35 4.03
C PHE A 357 1.55 18.32 3.76
N CYS A 358 2.72 17.77 3.43
CA CYS A 358 3.91 18.53 3.03
C CYS A 358 4.51 17.91 1.77
N PHE A 359 4.39 18.61 0.63
CA PHE A 359 4.92 18.15 -0.65
C PHE A 359 5.94 19.12 -1.24
N GLY A 360 6.68 18.65 -2.25
CA GLY A 360 7.40 19.55 -3.16
C GLY A 360 6.43 20.45 -3.93
N LEU A 361 6.95 21.47 -4.61
CA LEU A 361 6.11 22.39 -5.36
C LEU A 361 5.38 21.61 -6.47
N PRO A 362 4.03 21.69 -6.55
CA PRO A 362 3.29 20.95 -7.55
C PRO A 362 3.75 21.38 -8.94
N HIS A 363 3.99 22.66 -9.20
CA HIS A 363 4.35 23.13 -10.54
C HIS A 363 5.86 23.08 -10.87
N GLU A 364 6.64 22.27 -10.16
CA GLU A 364 8.09 22.18 -10.36
C GLU A 364 8.45 21.41 -11.64
N GLU A 365 9.05 22.05 -12.62
CA GLU A 365 9.47 21.42 -13.89
C GLU A 365 10.82 20.68 -13.78
N ARG A 366 11.34 20.45 -12.57
CA ARG A 366 12.65 19.80 -12.41
C ARG A 366 12.59 18.35 -12.88
N GLU A 367 13.66 17.93 -13.54
CA GLU A 367 13.88 16.50 -13.79
C GLU A 367 14.18 15.81 -12.46
N LEU A 368 13.38 14.81 -12.13
CA LEU A 368 13.53 14.01 -10.91
C LEU A 368 14.30 12.73 -11.24
N PRO A 369 15.30 12.35 -10.43
CA PRO A 369 15.98 11.08 -10.63
C PRO A 369 14.99 9.93 -10.36
N PRO A 370 14.94 8.91 -11.23
CA PRO A 370 14.22 7.68 -10.91
C PRO A 370 14.69 7.10 -9.57
N PRO A 371 13.79 6.55 -8.74
CA PRO A 371 12.37 6.30 -8.97
C PRO A 371 11.44 7.41 -8.41
N LEU A 372 11.93 8.63 -8.19
CA LEU A 372 11.12 9.67 -7.54
C LEU A 372 9.94 10.12 -8.42
N LEU A 373 8.75 10.11 -7.82
CA LEU A 373 7.53 10.59 -8.45
C LEU A 373 7.44 12.12 -8.38
N HIS A 374 6.80 12.71 -9.38
CA HIS A 374 6.54 14.14 -9.43
C HIS A 374 5.63 14.58 -8.25
N PRO A 375 5.89 15.75 -7.61
CA PRO A 375 5.11 16.18 -6.44
C PRO A 375 3.59 16.24 -6.66
N ARG A 376 3.12 16.60 -7.87
CA ARG A 376 1.66 16.54 -8.19
C ARG A 376 1.10 15.12 -8.11
N ARG A 377 1.85 14.13 -8.63
CA ARG A 377 1.44 12.72 -8.60
C ARG A 377 1.36 12.23 -7.16
N ILE A 378 2.34 12.60 -6.33
CA ILE A 378 2.32 12.29 -4.89
C ILE A 378 1.12 12.94 -4.21
N LEU A 379 0.92 14.26 -4.40
CA LEU A 379 -0.21 15.00 -3.82
C LEU A 379 -1.57 14.37 -4.18
N ARG A 380 -1.79 14.08 -5.47
CA ARG A 380 -3.05 13.49 -5.96
C ARG A 380 -3.31 12.11 -5.36
N GLY A 381 -2.30 11.24 -5.40
CA GLY A 381 -2.43 9.89 -4.86
C GLY A 381 -2.61 9.89 -3.35
N VAL A 382 -1.86 10.71 -2.61
CA VAL A 382 -2.02 10.83 -1.15
C VAL A 382 -3.40 11.35 -0.78
N HIS A 383 -3.84 12.45 -1.40
CA HIS A 383 -5.17 13.00 -1.15
C HIS A 383 -6.27 11.98 -1.45
N ARG A 384 -6.15 11.24 -2.57
CA ARG A 384 -7.10 10.19 -2.93
C ARG A 384 -7.08 9.03 -1.92
N GLY A 385 -5.91 8.59 -1.48
CA GLY A 385 -5.75 7.50 -0.51
C GLY A 385 -6.33 7.84 0.86
N VAL A 386 -6.11 9.07 1.35
CA VAL A 386 -6.73 9.56 2.60
C VAL A 386 -8.24 9.65 2.46
N MET A 387 -8.73 10.26 1.37
CA MET A 387 -10.16 10.39 1.09
C MET A 387 -10.87 9.03 1.06
N ASP A 388 -10.35 8.07 0.30
CA ASP A 388 -10.95 6.75 0.17
C ASP A 388 -10.87 5.99 1.50
N GLY A 389 -9.77 6.09 2.24
CA GLY A 389 -9.64 5.48 3.56
C GLY A 389 -10.61 6.03 4.59
N ALA A 390 -10.78 7.34 4.67
CA ALA A 390 -11.74 7.99 5.56
C ALA A 390 -13.20 7.64 5.18
N ASN A 391 -13.54 7.75 3.90
CA ASN A 391 -14.89 7.47 3.39
C ASN A 391 -15.30 6.01 3.60
N THR A 392 -14.42 5.06 3.26
CA THR A 392 -14.71 3.63 3.37
C THR A 392 -14.71 3.12 4.80
N SER A 393 -13.91 3.73 5.70
CA SER A 393 -13.95 3.42 7.14
C SER A 393 -15.12 4.08 7.87
N GLY A 394 -15.78 5.07 7.25
CA GLY A 394 -16.89 5.80 7.86
C GLY A 394 -16.46 6.76 8.98
N ILE A 395 -15.20 7.20 8.98
CA ILE A 395 -14.64 8.13 9.96
C ILE A 395 -14.33 9.45 9.23
N PRO A 396 -15.04 10.54 9.53
CA PRO A 396 -14.91 11.78 8.77
C PRO A 396 -13.53 12.40 8.97
N ASP A 397 -12.95 12.91 7.89
CA ASP A 397 -11.84 13.86 7.97
C ASP A 397 -12.41 15.27 8.13
N VAL A 398 -11.99 15.98 9.18
CA VAL A 398 -12.61 17.25 9.57
C VAL A 398 -11.68 18.46 9.51
N ASN A 399 -10.38 18.25 9.32
CA ASN A 399 -9.39 19.34 9.29
C ASN A 399 -8.03 18.87 8.78
N GLY A 400 -7.23 19.78 8.19
CA GLY A 400 -5.82 19.52 7.87
C GLY A 400 -5.01 20.70 7.38
#